data_AF-A0A7G9SNF6-F1
#
_entry.id   AF-A0A7G9SNF6-F1
#
_cell.length_a   1.000
_cell.length_b   1.000
_cell.length_c   1.000
_cell.angle_alpha   90.00
_cell.angle_beta   90.00
_cell.angle_gamma   90.00
#
_symmetry.space_group_name_H-M   'P 1'
#
loop_
_entity.id
_entity.type
_entity.pdbx_description
1 polymer ?
#
loop_
_entity_poly.entity_id
_entity_poly.type
_entity_poly.pdbx_seq_one_letter_code
_entity_poly.pdbx_strand_id
1 'polypeptide(L)'
;MHNAANRCGLTQALGPFPTIIAISASQNEIDISGSVADLREIGLTIRALKLLASTSFTVPALRHDPAPYDRALAEITVTQGSETSVSVQGNALRISATPERLEELASCFFFPEDARDGHHFHFELMPHDLDYSAESLALAVSVHRAGA
;
A
#
# COMPACT_ATOMS: atom_id res chain seq x y z
N MET A 1 9.47 -18.42 25.95
CA MET A 1 9.37 -17.05 26.51
C MET A 1 9.55 -16.08 25.35
N HIS A 2 8.66 -15.09 25.30
CA HIS A 2 8.42 -14.20 24.17
C HIS A 2 9.68 -13.41 23.75
N ASN A 3 9.99 -13.42 22.45
CA ASN A 3 10.98 -12.54 21.86
C ASN A 3 10.23 -11.32 21.29
N ALA A 4 10.12 -10.29 22.12
CA ALA A 4 9.55 -8.99 21.78
C ALA A 4 10.69 -8.01 21.54
N ALA A 5 11.12 -7.85 20.29
CA ALA A 5 11.87 -6.68 19.82
C ALA A 5 12.05 -6.79 18.29
N ASN A 6 11.27 -6.00 17.54
CA ASN A 6 11.65 -5.35 16.28
C ASN A 6 10.41 -4.66 15.70
N ARG A 7 9.96 -3.59 16.37
CA ARG A 7 9.06 -2.58 15.82
C ARG A 7 9.72 -1.22 16.00
N CYS A 8 10.86 -1.01 15.34
CA CYS A 8 11.47 0.30 15.31
C CYS A 8 12.36 0.39 14.08
N GLY A 9 11.93 1.19 13.11
CA GLY A 9 12.71 1.45 11.91
C GLY A 9 11.76 1.72 10.76
N LEU A 10 11.22 2.95 10.70
CA LEU A 10 10.96 3.70 9.46
C LEU A 10 10.21 5.02 9.71
N THR A 11 9.60 5.22 10.88
CA THR A 11 8.87 6.48 11.20
C THR A 11 9.78 7.71 11.40
N GLN A 12 11.09 7.62 11.19
CA GLN A 12 12.04 8.71 11.49
C GLN A 12 12.84 9.23 10.28
N ALA A 13 12.74 8.64 9.10
CA ALA A 13 13.57 9.06 7.95
C ALA A 13 12.91 10.13 7.06
N LEU A 14 11.60 10.31 7.16
CA LEU A 14 10.82 11.33 6.45
C LEU A 14 10.06 12.11 7.54
N GLY A 15 10.02 13.44 7.45
CA GLY A 15 9.50 14.31 8.52
C GLY A 15 8.08 13.97 9.00
N PRO A 16 7.59 14.59 10.09
CA PRO A 16 6.43 14.15 10.86
C PRO A 16 5.09 14.56 10.22
N PHE A 17 4.98 14.53 8.90
CA PHE A 17 3.66 14.63 8.29
C PHE A 17 3.03 13.24 8.39
N PRO A 18 1.88 13.11 9.08
CA PRO A 18 1.16 11.85 9.07
C PRO A 18 0.71 11.62 7.63
N THR A 19 1.30 10.65 6.93
CA THR A 19 0.83 10.24 5.61
C THR A 19 -0.65 9.89 5.72
N ILE A 20 -1.50 10.61 4.98
CA ILE A 20 -2.95 10.49 5.08
C ILE A 20 -3.48 9.67 3.90
N ILE A 21 -3.78 8.41 4.16
CA ILE A 21 -4.46 7.54 3.19
C ILE A 21 -5.75 6.94 3.76
N ALA A 22 -6.66 6.59 2.87
CA ALA A 22 -7.80 5.73 3.11
C ALA A 22 -7.57 4.39 2.39
N ILE A 23 -8.08 3.31 2.96
CA ILE A 23 -8.00 1.98 2.35
C ILE A 23 -9.37 1.32 2.40
N SER A 24 -9.93 1.02 1.24
CA SER A 24 -11.23 0.36 1.08
C SER A 24 -11.06 -1.03 0.48
N ALA A 25 -11.91 -1.96 0.88
CA ALA A 25 -11.83 -3.36 0.45
C ALA A 25 -13.21 -3.95 0.14
N SER A 26 -13.29 -4.66 -0.98
CA SER A 26 -14.38 -5.58 -1.33
C SER A 26 -13.87 -7.02 -1.39
N GLN A 27 -14.70 -7.97 -1.82
CA GLN A 27 -14.30 -9.36 -1.98
C GLN A 27 -13.13 -9.58 -2.94
N ASN A 28 -12.99 -8.75 -3.98
CA ASN A 28 -12.04 -9.00 -5.08
C ASN A 28 -11.06 -7.85 -5.32
N GLU A 29 -11.24 -6.71 -4.64
CA GLU A 29 -10.53 -5.47 -4.95
C GLU A 29 -10.21 -4.68 -3.68
N ILE A 30 -9.05 -4.04 -3.70
CA ILE A 30 -8.59 -3.07 -2.71
C ILE A 30 -8.36 -1.73 -3.42
N ASP A 31 -8.81 -0.65 -2.80
CA ASP A 31 -8.44 0.72 -3.17
C ASP A 31 -7.60 1.35 -2.05
N ILE A 32 -6.48 1.96 -2.43
CA ILE A 32 -5.72 2.87 -1.57
C ILE A 32 -5.87 4.27 -2.14
N SER A 33 -6.48 5.16 -1.37
CA SER A 33 -6.77 6.53 -1.79
C SER A 33 -6.05 7.56 -0.92
N GLY A 34 -5.64 8.67 -1.52
CA GLY A 34 -5.00 9.76 -0.80
C GLY A 34 -4.67 10.94 -1.70
N SER A 35 -4.02 11.97 -1.12
CA SER A 35 -3.49 13.07 -1.92
C SER A 35 -2.28 12.61 -2.73
N VAL A 36 -1.95 13.31 -3.82
CA VAL A 36 -0.74 13.01 -4.62
C VAL A 36 0.52 13.04 -3.75
N ALA A 37 0.59 13.94 -2.76
CA ALA A 37 1.72 14.02 -1.85
C ALA A 37 1.81 12.80 -0.92
N ASP A 38 0.70 12.42 -0.29
CA ASP A 38 0.65 11.27 0.62
C ASP A 38 0.97 9.96 -0.12
N LEU A 39 0.39 9.77 -1.31
CA LEU A 39 0.67 8.59 -2.13
C LEU A 39 2.14 8.55 -2.53
N ARG A 40 2.72 9.69 -2.97
CA ARG A 40 4.14 9.78 -3.31
C ARG A 40 5.05 9.39 -2.14
N GLU A 41 4.72 9.76 -0.91
CA GLU A 41 5.49 9.35 0.28
C GLU A 41 5.46 7.83 0.47
N ILE A 42 4.31 7.18 0.24
CA ILE A 42 4.21 5.71 0.26
C ILE A 42 5.08 5.10 -0.82
N GLY A 43 4.99 5.59 -2.07
CA GLY A 43 5.80 5.10 -3.18
C GLY A 43 7.31 5.20 -2.91
N LEU A 44 7.76 6.32 -2.32
CA LEU A 44 9.15 6.49 -1.89
C LEU A 44 9.54 5.51 -0.78
N THR A 45 8.65 5.26 0.17
CA THR A 45 8.89 4.30 1.26
C THR A 45 8.98 2.86 0.73
N ILE A 46 8.14 2.48 -0.22
CA ILE A 46 8.19 1.18 -0.90
C ILE A 46 9.53 1.02 -1.64
N ARG A 47 9.98 2.04 -2.40
CA ARG A 47 11.29 2.01 -3.06
C ARG A 47 12.44 1.86 -2.07
N ALA A 48 12.35 2.54 -0.93
CA ALA A 48 13.38 2.50 0.09
C ALA A 48 13.53 1.11 0.74
N LEU A 49 12.47 0.27 0.77
CA LEU A 49 12.58 -1.10 1.29
C LEU A 49 13.72 -1.90 0.63
N LYS A 50 13.95 -1.71 -0.67
CA LYS A 50 15.02 -2.42 -1.40
C LYS A 50 16.43 -2.06 -0.93
N LEU A 51 16.60 -0.87 -0.36
CA LEU A 51 17.90 -0.32 0.03
C LEU A 51 18.18 -0.48 1.52
N LEU A 52 17.14 -0.75 2.31
CA LEU A 52 17.23 -0.82 3.76
C LEU A 52 17.38 -2.26 4.22
N ALA A 53 18.03 -2.46 5.37
CA ALA A 53 18.03 -3.76 6.05
C ALA A 53 16.65 -4.16 6.63
N SER A 54 15.63 -3.32 6.43
CA SER A 54 14.27 -3.55 6.91
C SER A 54 13.49 -4.36 5.88
N THR A 55 12.80 -5.40 6.32
CA THR A 55 12.02 -6.26 5.42
C THR A 55 10.56 -5.82 5.26
N SER A 56 10.08 -4.86 6.06
CA SER A 56 8.70 -4.38 5.98
C SER A 56 8.52 -2.97 6.55
N PHE A 57 7.42 -2.32 6.19
CA PHE A 57 6.93 -1.11 6.85
C PHE A 57 5.40 -1.16 7.00
N THR A 58 4.85 -0.35 7.89
CA THR A 58 3.41 -0.23 8.11
C THR A 58 2.99 1.23 8.16
N VAL A 59 1.91 1.57 7.46
CA VAL A 59 1.31 2.91 7.45
C VAL A 59 -0.13 2.80 7.95
N PRO A 60 -0.53 3.57 8.97
CA PRO A 60 -1.92 3.64 9.40
C PRO A 60 -2.78 4.35 8.35
N ALA A 61 -4.03 3.94 8.21
CA ALA A 61 -5.02 4.55 7.35
C ALA A 61 -6.11 5.26 8.16
N LEU A 62 -6.73 6.28 7.55
CA LEU A 62 -7.86 6.98 8.10
C LEU A 62 -9.13 6.11 8.09
N ARG A 63 -9.90 6.26 9.16
CA ARG A 63 -11.30 5.81 9.17
C ARG A 63 -12.11 6.71 8.23
N HIS A 64 -12.93 6.07 7.40
CA HIS A 64 -13.80 6.72 6.43
C HIS A 64 -15.02 5.83 6.17
N ASP A 65 -16.00 6.35 5.44
CA ASP A 65 -17.07 5.54 4.87
C ASP A 65 -16.53 4.81 3.64
N PRO A 66 -16.50 3.46 3.63
CA PRO A 66 -15.91 2.71 2.52
C PRO A 66 -16.80 2.63 1.29
N ALA A 67 -18.05 3.12 1.31
CA ALA A 67 -18.95 2.99 0.17
C ALA A 67 -18.29 3.49 -1.13
N PRO A 68 -18.32 2.71 -2.22
CA PRO A 68 -19.16 1.53 -2.47
C PRO A 68 -18.57 0.17 -2.03
N TYR A 69 -17.40 0.15 -1.41
CA TYR A 69 -16.75 -1.06 -0.90
C TYR A 69 -17.38 -1.57 0.40
N ASP A 70 -17.04 -2.81 0.78
CA ASP A 70 -17.64 -3.51 1.91
C ASP A 70 -17.11 -3.01 3.27
N ARG A 71 -15.84 -2.57 3.33
CA ARG A 71 -15.19 -2.15 4.58
C ARG A 71 -13.98 -1.23 4.37
N ALA A 72 -13.69 -0.41 5.38
CA ALA A 72 -12.46 0.35 5.50
C ALA A 72 -11.42 -0.43 6.31
N LEU A 73 -10.16 -0.44 5.87
CA LEU A 73 -9.03 -1.04 6.58
C LEU A 73 -8.27 0.02 7.38
N ALA A 74 -7.61 -0.38 8.47
CA ALA A 74 -6.93 0.54 9.39
C ALA A 74 -5.44 0.73 9.11
N GLU A 75 -4.82 -0.15 8.32
CA GLU A 75 -3.40 -0.06 8.01
C GLU A 75 -3.06 -0.84 6.74
N ILE A 76 -1.95 -0.46 6.12
CA ILE A 76 -1.23 -1.24 5.12
C ILE A 76 0.11 -1.66 5.70
N THR A 77 0.48 -2.92 5.52
CA THR A 77 1.84 -3.41 5.72
C THR A 77 2.38 -3.94 4.40
N VAL A 78 3.51 -3.39 3.96
CA VAL A 78 4.25 -3.87 2.79
C VAL A 78 5.50 -4.58 3.25
N THR A 79 5.76 -5.76 2.72
CA THR A 79 6.89 -6.63 3.06
C THR A 79 7.63 -7.03 1.80
N GLN A 80 8.96 -6.99 1.83
CA GLN A 80 9.79 -7.63 0.82
C GLN A 80 9.78 -9.13 1.08
N GLY A 81 9.17 -9.89 0.17
CA GLY A 81 8.99 -11.34 0.26
C GLY A 81 9.55 -12.08 -0.94
N SER A 82 9.30 -13.40 -0.98
CA SER A 82 9.67 -14.27 -2.09
C SER A 82 8.59 -14.41 -3.17
N GLU A 83 7.38 -13.97 -2.87
CA GLU A 83 6.22 -13.98 -3.77
C GLU A 83 5.48 -12.64 -3.67
N THR A 84 4.75 -12.32 -4.74
CA THR A 84 3.86 -11.18 -4.81
C THR A 84 2.45 -11.60 -4.42
N SER A 85 1.95 -10.98 -3.36
CA SER A 85 0.58 -11.17 -2.89
C SER A 85 -0.02 -9.90 -2.32
N VAL A 86 -1.31 -9.73 -2.56
CA VAL A 86 -2.15 -8.66 -2.02
C VAL A 86 -3.32 -9.33 -1.30
N SER A 87 -3.40 -9.19 0.01
CA SER A 87 -4.43 -9.87 0.80
C SER A 87 -4.92 -8.99 1.95
N VAL A 88 -6.09 -9.33 2.49
CA VAL A 88 -6.59 -8.69 3.71
C VAL A 88 -6.53 -9.68 4.86
N GLN A 89 -5.88 -9.28 5.94
CA GLN A 89 -5.82 -10.05 7.19
C GLN A 89 -6.43 -9.23 8.32
N GLY A 90 -7.61 -9.65 8.79
CA GLY A 90 -8.36 -8.90 9.79
C GLY A 90 -8.75 -7.52 9.25
N ASN A 91 -8.17 -6.46 9.82
CA ASN A 91 -8.42 -5.06 9.44
C ASN A 91 -7.20 -4.39 8.77
N ALA A 92 -6.29 -5.18 8.21
CA ALA A 92 -5.06 -4.71 7.60
C ALA A 92 -4.92 -5.23 6.17
N LEU A 93 -4.47 -4.35 5.26
CA LEU A 93 -3.97 -4.73 3.96
C LEU A 93 -2.54 -5.26 4.12
N ARG A 94 -2.28 -6.46 3.59
CA ARG A 94 -0.96 -7.09 3.56
C ARG A 94 -0.51 -7.20 2.12
N ILE A 95 0.63 -6.58 1.82
CA ILE A 95 1.30 -6.74 0.53
C ILE A 95 2.66 -7.38 0.77
N SER A 96 2.87 -8.52 0.14
CA SER A 96 4.21 -9.10 -0.06
C SER A 96 4.58 -8.90 -1.52
N ALA A 97 5.84 -8.57 -1.80
CA ALA A 97 6.33 -8.51 -3.18
C ALA A 97 7.83 -8.78 -3.24
N THR A 98 8.27 -9.32 -4.38
CA THR A 98 9.69 -9.44 -4.72
C THR A 98 10.32 -8.05 -4.90
N PRO A 99 11.66 -7.90 -4.80
CA PRO A 99 12.32 -6.61 -5.01
C PRO A 99 11.99 -5.94 -6.35
N GLU A 100 11.77 -6.72 -7.40
CA GLU A 100 11.38 -6.26 -8.72
C GLU A 100 9.95 -5.73 -8.70
N ARG A 101 9.01 -6.51 -8.15
CA ARG A 101 7.58 -6.13 -8.07
C ARG A 101 7.32 -5.00 -7.09
N LEU A 102 8.16 -4.79 -6.08
CA LEU A 102 8.11 -3.60 -5.21
C LEU A 102 8.36 -2.30 -5.99
N GLU A 103 9.22 -2.33 -7.02
CA GLU A 103 9.45 -1.14 -7.85
C GLU A 103 8.22 -0.78 -8.68
N GLU A 104 7.58 -1.79 -9.26
CA GLU A 104 6.34 -1.63 -10.02
C GLU A 104 5.20 -1.17 -9.13
N LEU A 105 5.01 -1.82 -7.97
CA LEU A 105 4.05 -1.40 -6.96
C LEU A 105 4.28 0.06 -6.56
N ALA A 106 5.53 0.45 -6.30
CA ALA A 106 5.85 1.83 -5.97
C ALA A 106 5.44 2.81 -7.07
N SER A 107 5.61 2.43 -8.35
CA SER A 107 5.27 3.28 -9.50
C SER A 107 3.78 3.65 -9.53
N CYS A 108 2.89 2.78 -9.05
CA CYS A 108 1.45 3.05 -8.94
C CYS A 108 1.10 4.22 -8.00
N PHE A 109 2.04 4.66 -7.16
CA PHE A 109 1.85 5.78 -6.23
C PHE A 109 2.40 7.12 -6.77
N PHE A 110 3.10 7.13 -7.90
CA PHE A 110 3.70 8.36 -8.46
C PHE A 110 2.78 9.00 -9.50
N PHE A 111 1.79 9.76 -9.01
CA PHE A 111 0.90 10.54 -9.86
C PHE A 111 1.56 11.86 -10.32
N PRO A 112 1.19 12.37 -11.51
CA PRO A 112 1.44 13.76 -11.90
C PRO A 112 0.92 14.74 -10.86
N GLU A 113 1.59 15.89 -10.68
CA GLU A 113 1.19 16.89 -9.67
C GLU A 113 -0.20 17.50 -9.92
N ASP A 114 -0.64 17.47 -11.17
CA ASP A 114 -1.95 17.95 -11.61
C ASP A 114 -3.01 16.84 -11.70
N ALA A 115 -2.70 15.62 -11.22
CA ALA A 115 -3.66 14.52 -11.18
C ALA A 115 -4.91 14.90 -10.39
N ARG A 116 -6.07 14.55 -10.95
CA ARG A 116 -7.38 14.92 -10.43
C ARG A 116 -8.02 13.75 -9.71
N ASP A 117 -9.04 14.06 -8.92
CA ASP A 117 -9.86 13.05 -8.25
C ASP A 117 -10.37 12.01 -9.24
N GLY A 118 -10.26 10.74 -8.86
CA GLY A 118 -10.64 9.59 -9.70
C GLY A 118 -9.55 9.12 -10.68
N HIS A 119 -8.44 9.86 -10.83
CA HIS A 119 -7.25 9.29 -11.46
C HIS A 119 -6.72 8.15 -10.59
N HIS A 120 -6.43 7.02 -11.22
CA HIS A 120 -5.98 5.84 -10.49
C HIS A 120 -5.06 4.98 -11.37
N PHE A 121 -4.20 4.23 -10.71
CA PHE A 121 -3.36 3.20 -11.30
C PHE A 121 -3.70 1.85 -10.70
N HIS A 122 -3.59 0.81 -11.52
CA HIS A 122 -3.78 -0.56 -11.08
C HIS A 122 -2.41 -1.20 -10.91
N PHE A 123 -2.22 -1.89 -9.80
CA PHE A 123 -1.14 -2.85 -9.68
C PHE A 123 -1.64 -4.17 -10.26
N GLU A 124 -1.42 -4.34 -11.56
CA GLU A 124 -1.91 -5.50 -12.29
C GLU A 124 -1.11 -6.76 -11.96
N LEU A 125 -1.85 -7.81 -11.63
CA LEU A 125 -1.30 -9.10 -11.28
C LEU A 125 -1.45 -10.01 -12.50
N MET A 126 -0.34 -10.35 -13.14
CA MET A 126 -0.35 -11.11 -14.38
C MET A 126 -0.63 -12.60 -14.09
N PRO A 127 -1.71 -13.21 -14.64
CA PRO A 127 -2.12 -14.59 -14.33
C PRO A 127 -1.11 -15.69 -14.70
N HIS A 128 -0.03 -15.34 -15.40
CA HIS A 128 1.03 -16.25 -15.84
C HIS A 128 2.37 -15.97 -15.18
N ASP A 129 2.42 -15.04 -14.22
CA ASP A 129 3.61 -14.84 -13.41
C ASP A 129 3.72 -15.95 -12.36
N LEU A 130 4.82 -16.68 -12.37
CA LEU A 130 5.09 -17.75 -11.40
C LEU A 130 5.36 -17.19 -10.00
N ASP A 131 5.70 -15.91 -9.90
CA ASP A 131 5.98 -15.24 -8.64
C ASP A 131 4.72 -14.69 -7.97
N TYR A 132 3.53 -15.03 -8.49
CA TYR A 132 2.25 -14.49 -8.05
C TYR A 132 1.37 -15.51 -7.32
N SER A 133 0.82 -15.11 -6.17
CA SER A 133 -0.19 -15.91 -5.47
C SER A 133 -1.57 -15.76 -6.11
N ALA A 134 -2.15 -16.88 -6.53
CA ALA A 134 -3.47 -16.95 -7.15
C ALA A 134 -4.63 -16.44 -6.27
N GLU A 135 -4.40 -16.29 -4.96
CA GLU A 135 -5.39 -15.81 -3.99
C GLU A 135 -5.35 -14.28 -3.81
N SER A 136 -4.49 -13.57 -4.55
CA SER A 136 -4.37 -12.14 -4.33
C SER A 136 -5.52 -11.35 -4.93
N LEU A 137 -5.83 -10.24 -4.26
CA LEU A 137 -6.86 -9.29 -4.64
C LEU A 137 -6.30 -8.29 -5.65
N ALA A 138 -7.17 -7.75 -6.51
CA ALA A 138 -6.82 -6.60 -7.33
C ALA A 138 -6.52 -5.39 -6.44
N LEU A 139 -5.55 -4.57 -6.85
CA LEU A 139 -5.16 -3.37 -6.11
C LEU A 139 -5.19 -2.16 -7.04
N ALA A 140 -6.02 -1.18 -6.68
CA ALA A 140 -6.01 0.16 -7.22
C ALA A 140 -5.38 1.14 -6.22
N VAL A 141 -4.66 2.12 -6.77
CA VAL A 141 -4.20 3.31 -6.04
C VAL A 141 -4.86 4.50 -6.71
N SER A 142 -5.55 5.35 -5.96
CA SER A 142 -6.38 6.42 -6.52
C SER A 142 -6.13 7.77 -5.84
N VAL A 143 -6.20 8.83 -6.64
CA VAL A 143 -6.13 10.20 -6.13
C VAL A 143 -7.50 10.61 -5.61
N HIS A 144 -7.52 11.06 -4.36
CA HIS A 144 -8.67 11.71 -3.74
C HIS A 144 -8.21 12.99 -3.04
N ARG A 145 -8.82 14.13 -3.39
CA ARG A 145 -8.77 15.33 -2.57
C ARG A 145 -9.50 15.05 -1.27
N ALA A 146 -8.75 15.03 -0.18
CA ALA A 146 -9.33 15.07 1.15
C ALA A 146 -10.28 16.28 1.25
N GLY A 147 -11.58 16.03 1.49
CA GLY A 147 -12.56 17.08 1.84
C GLY A 147 -13.70 17.34 0.84
N ALA A 148 -14.34 16.31 0.28
CA ALA A 148 -15.73 16.42 -0.19
C ALA A 148 -16.67 15.82 0.86
#